data_AF-F6IN74-F1
#
_entry.id   AF-F6IN74-F1
#
_cell.length_a   1.000
_cell.length_b   1.000
_cell.length_c   1.000
_cell.angle_alpha   90.00
_cell.angle_beta   90.00
_cell.angle_gamma   90.00
#
_symmetry.space_group_name_H-M   'P 1'
#
loop_
_entity.id
_entity.type
_entity.pdbx_description
1 polymer ?
#
loop_
_entity_poly.entity_id
_entity_poly.type
_entity_poly.pdbx_seq_one_letter_code
_entity_poly.pdbx_strand_id
1 'polypeptide(L)'
;MSQGEDRLLGMIVALTSQVAAMRERIDTLEVLLEASGMLDADSVEHFEPNENDAERRDGLRADLIAKVMHPLRDAAAREAEQARKGSPHD
;
A
#
# COMPACT_ATOMS: atom_id res chain seq x y z
N MET A 1 -2.35 -22.08 11.24
CA MET A 1 -1.72 -20.76 11.16
C MET A 1 -1.95 -20.06 12.48
N SER A 2 -1.00 -19.25 12.95
CA SER A 2 -1.24 -18.42 14.12
C SER A 2 -2.26 -17.32 13.80
N GLN A 3 -2.92 -16.76 14.81
CA GLN A 3 -3.87 -15.65 14.61
C GLN A 3 -3.20 -14.43 13.93
N GLY A 4 -1.89 -14.24 14.16
CA GLY A 4 -1.10 -13.22 13.47
C GLY A 4 -0.86 -13.53 11.99
N GLU A 5 -0.60 -14.79 11.65
CA GLU A 5 -0.43 -15.24 10.26
C GLU A 5 -1.72 -15.10 9.44
N ASP A 6 -2.88 -15.47 10.00
CA ASP A 6 -4.18 -15.34 9.31
C ASP A 6 -4.51 -13.87 9.02
N ARG A 7 -4.21 -12.98 9.97
CA ARG A 7 -4.39 -11.54 9.81
C ARG A 7 -3.47 -10.96 8.74
N LEU A 8 -2.20 -11.36 8.74
CA LEU A 8 -1.23 -10.93 7.74
C LEU A 8 -1.65 -11.40 6.34
N LEU A 9 -2.09 -12.65 6.20
CA LEU A 9 -2.62 -13.18 4.95
C LEU A 9 -3.83 -12.37 4.46
N GLY A 10 -4.78 -12.07 5.35
CA GLY A 10 -5.92 -11.21 5.01
C GLY A 10 -5.51 -9.81 4.53
N MET A 11 -4.50 -9.20 5.17
CA MET A 11 -3.94 -7.91 4.73
C MET A 11 -3.28 -8.01 3.35
N ILE A 12 -2.53 -9.08 3.08
CA ILE A 12 -1.88 -9.31 1.77
C ILE A 12 -2.93 -9.48 0.68
N VAL A 13 -3.98 -10.28 0.92
CA VAL A 13 -5.08 -10.47 -0.03
C VAL A 13 -5.77 -9.13 -0.33
N ALA A 14 -6.11 -8.37 0.71
CA ALA A 14 -6.75 -7.06 0.54
C ALA A 14 -5.87 -6.08 -0.24
N LEU A 15 -4.57 -6.01 0.05
CA LEU A 15 -3.61 -5.18 -0.69
C LEU A 15 -3.49 -5.63 -2.15
N THR A 16 -3.44 -6.94 -2.39
CA THR A 16 -3.35 -7.48 -3.76
C THR A 16 -4.58 -7.11 -4.58
N SER A 17 -5.79 -7.21 -4.01
CA SER A 17 -7.02 -6.76 -4.66
C SER A 17 -7.00 -5.26 -4.98
N GLN A 18 -6.49 -4.43 -4.07
CA GLN A 18 -6.34 -2.99 -4.32
C GLN A 18 -5.34 -2.70 -5.44
N VAL A 19 -4.20 -3.40 -5.47
CA VAL A 19 -3.20 -3.28 -6.54
C VAL A 19 -3.78 -3.69 -7.90
N ALA A 20 -4.57 -4.77 -7.95
CA ALA A 20 -5.25 -5.19 -9.17
C ALA A 20 -6.21 -4.10 -9.69
N ALA A 21 -7.08 -3.58 -8.81
CA ALA A 21 -8.00 -2.51 -9.18
C ALA A 21 -7.27 -1.21 -9.61
N MET A 22 -6.12 -0.89 -9.01
CA MET A 22 -5.30 0.25 -9.43
C MET A 22 -4.68 0.03 -10.83
N ARG A 23 -4.19 -1.18 -11.12
CA ARG A 23 -3.66 -1.53 -12.45
C ARG A 23 -4.73 -1.42 -13.53
N GLU A 24 -5.92 -1.96 -13.28
CA GLU A 24 -7.06 -1.85 -14.20
C GLU A 24 -7.46 -0.39 -14.46
N ARG A 25 -7.44 0.44 -13.40
CA ARG A 25 -7.73 1.88 -13.54
C ARG A 25 -6.66 2.61 -14.32
N ILE A 26 -5.37 2.28 -14.15
CA ILE A 26 -4.27 2.88 -14.89
C ILE A 26 -4.38 2.51 -16.38
N ASP A 27 -4.57 1.22 -16.68
CA ASP A 27 -4.79 0.72 -18.04
C ASP A 27 -5.98 1.42 -18.72
N THR A 28 -7.10 1.56 -18.00
CA THR A 28 -8.27 2.31 -18.50
C THR A 28 -7.94 3.77 -18.79
N LEU A 29 -7.14 4.43 -17.94
CA LEU A 29 -6.74 5.83 -18.14
C LEU A 29 -5.83 5.97 -19.36
N GLU A 30 -4.88 5.06 -19.55
CA GLU A 30 -3.96 5.04 -20.70
C GLU A 30 -4.74 4.90 -22.01
N VAL A 31 -5.65 3.92 -22.09
CA VAL A 31 -6.51 3.71 -23.27
C VAL A 31 -7.37 4.95 -23.56
N LEU A 32 -7.96 5.57 -22.54
CA LEU A 32 -8.81 6.76 -22.74
C LEU A 32 -8.00 7.99 -23.16
N LEU A 33 -6.80 8.19 -22.61
CA LEU A 33 -5.94 9.32 -22.93
C LEU A 33 -5.36 9.20 -24.35
N GLU A 34 -4.94 8.00 -24.76
CA GLU A 34 -4.50 7.72 -26.13
C GLU A 34 -5.64 7.94 -27.12
N ALA A 35 -6.83 7.38 -26.86
CA ALA A 35 -8.00 7.55 -27.73
C ALA A 35 -8.43 9.03 -27.85
N SER A 36 -8.13 9.85 -26.84
CA SER A 36 -8.38 11.30 -26.87
C SER A 36 -7.30 12.12 -27.58
N GLY A 37 -6.17 11.50 -27.95
CA GLY A 37 -5.00 12.17 -28.53
C GLY A 37 -4.24 13.07 -27.54
N MET A 38 -4.46 12.90 -26.24
CA MET A 38 -3.79 13.69 -25.19
C MET A 38 -2.43 13.13 -24.79
N LEU A 39 -2.19 11.84 -25.04
CA LEU A 39 -0.99 11.12 -24.64
C LEU A 39 -0.67 10.06 -25.70
N ASP A 40 0.60 9.96 -26.11
CA ASP A 40 1.04 8.90 -27.01
C ASP A 40 1.23 7.59 -26.24
N ALA A 41 1.02 6.45 -26.90
CA ALA A 41 1.04 5.12 -26.28
C ALA A 41 2.35 4.78 -25.52
N ASP A 42 3.46 5.44 -25.84
CA ASP A 42 4.77 5.22 -25.23
C ASP A 42 5.17 6.31 -24.22
N SER A 43 4.32 7.31 -23.99
CA SER A 43 4.63 8.44 -23.12
C SER A 43 4.79 8.02 -21.66
N VAL A 44 4.08 6.98 -21.21
CA VAL A 44 4.19 6.47 -19.83
C VAL A 44 5.54 5.77 -19.62
N GLU A 45 5.97 4.95 -20.58
CA GLU A 45 7.22 4.19 -20.56
C GLU A 45 8.45 5.10 -20.57
N HIS A 46 8.37 6.21 -21.28
CA HIS A 46 9.47 7.19 -21.40
C HIS A 46 9.36 8.35 -20.41
N PHE A 47 8.36 8.36 -19.53
CA PHE A 47 8.21 9.43 -18.56
C PHE A 47 9.33 9.40 -17.52
N GLU A 48 10.18 10.42 -17.54
CA GLU A 48 11.18 10.66 -16.51
C GLU A 48 10.66 11.65 -15.45
N PRO A 49 10.44 11.23 -14.19
CA PRO A 49 10.01 12.13 -13.14
C PRO A 49 11.11 13.16 -12.84
N ASN A 50 10.72 14.43 -12.75
CA ASN A 50 11.58 15.47 -12.18
C ASN A 50 11.65 15.36 -10.63
N GLU A 51 12.45 16.21 -10.00
CA GLU A 51 12.63 16.23 -8.55
C GLU A 51 11.30 16.43 -7.78
N ASN A 52 10.44 17.35 -8.24
CA ASN A 52 9.13 17.58 -7.61
C ASN A 52 8.20 16.35 -7.70
N ASP A 53 8.22 15.65 -8.84
CA ASP A 53 7.47 14.40 -9.00
C ASP A 53 7.99 13.30 -8.08
N ALA A 54 9.31 13.20 -7.93
CA ALA A 54 9.94 12.26 -7.02
C ALA A 54 9.56 12.55 -5.56
N GLU A 55 9.71 13.80 -5.09
CA GLU A 55 9.35 14.21 -3.73
C GLU A 55 7.87 13.96 -3.42
N ARG A 56 6.98 14.32 -4.35
CA ARG A 56 5.54 14.05 -4.21
C ARG A 56 5.28 12.55 -4.10
N ARG A 57 5.93 11.73 -4.92
CA ARG A 57 5.79 10.26 -4.88
C ARG A 57 6.35 9.68 -3.59
N ASP A 58 7.41 10.25 -3.03
CA ASP A 58 7.97 9.85 -1.75
C ASP A 58 7.01 10.13 -0.59
N GLY A 59 6.38 11.31 -0.57
CA GLY A 59 5.31 11.62 0.39
C GLY A 59 4.13 10.65 0.29
N LEU A 60 3.64 10.40 -0.93
CA LEU A 60 2.57 9.43 -1.18
C LEU A 60 2.94 8.01 -0.71
N ARG A 61 4.20 7.59 -0.93
CA ARG A 61 4.69 6.28 -0.49
C ARG A 61 4.79 6.20 1.02
N ALA A 62 5.31 7.24 1.68
CA ALA A 62 5.39 7.31 3.14
C ALA A 62 4.01 7.20 3.79
N ASP A 63 3.02 7.92 3.27
CA ASP A 63 1.64 7.87 3.73
C ASP A 63 1.01 6.48 3.56
N LEU A 64 1.24 5.84 2.42
CA LEU A 64 0.74 4.50 2.15
C LEU A 64 1.36 3.48 3.12
N ILE A 65 2.68 3.53 3.31
CA ILE A 65 3.39 2.68 4.26
C ILE A 65 2.87 2.91 5.68
N ALA A 66 2.67 4.16 6.11
CA ALA A 66 2.15 4.49 7.43
C ALA A 66 0.77 3.85 7.65
N LYS A 67 -0.13 3.95 6.66
CA LYS A 67 -1.47 3.34 6.71
C LYS A 67 -1.41 1.81 6.78
N VAL A 68 -0.56 1.16 5.98
CA VAL A 68 -0.40 -0.30 5.99
C VAL A 68 0.23 -0.80 7.30
N MET A 69 1.17 -0.04 7.87
CA MET A 69 1.87 -0.41 9.09
C MET A 69 1.05 -0.18 10.36
N HIS A 70 0.08 0.73 10.35
CA HIS A 70 -0.70 1.07 11.54
C HIS A 70 -1.39 -0.15 12.18
N PRO A 71 -2.14 -1.00 11.45
CA PRO A 71 -2.75 -2.20 12.02
C PRO A 71 -1.75 -3.19 12.64
N LEU A 72 -0.53 -3.28 12.08
CA LEU A 72 0.55 -4.13 12.58
C LEU A 72 1.14 -3.60 13.88
N ARG A 73 1.42 -2.29 13.93
CA ARG A 73 1.90 -1.60 15.15
C ARG A 73 0.89 -1.74 16.29
N ASP A 74 -0.39 -1.57 16.00
CA ASP A 74 -1.46 -1.73 16.98
C ASP A 74 -1.58 -3.17 17.48
N ALA A 75 -1.39 -4.15 16.61
CA ALA A 75 -1.37 -5.57 17.00
C ALA A 75 -0.21 -5.86 17.95
N ALA A 76 1.01 -5.46 17.58
CA ALA A 76 2.19 -5.63 18.40
C ALA A 76 2.07 -4.94 19.77
N ALA A 77 1.49 -3.73 19.82
CA ALA A 77 1.27 -3.00 21.06
C ALA A 77 0.29 -3.75 22.01
N ARG A 78 -0.80 -4.31 21.47
CA ARG A 78 -1.76 -5.10 22.26
C ARG A 78 -1.13 -6.39 22.82
N GLU A 79 -0.32 -7.08 22.02
CA GLU A 79 0.39 -8.28 22.45
C GLU A 79 1.39 -7.97 23.59
N ALA A 80 2.15 -6.88 23.46
CA ALA A 80 3.06 -6.42 24.50
C ALA A 80 2.32 -6.04 25.80
N GLU A 81 1.15 -5.41 25.71
CA GLU A 81 0.34 -5.06 26.87
C GLU A 81 -0.23 -6.32 27.58
N GLN A 82 -0.67 -7.31 26.81
CA GLN A 82 -1.14 -8.59 27.34
C GLN A 82 -0.02 -9.36 28.03
N ALA A 83 1.19 -9.39 27.45
CA ALA A 83 2.36 -9.98 28.08
C ALA A 83 2.72 -9.32 29.42
N ARG A 84 2.60 -7.98 29.50
CA ARG A 84 2.84 -7.23 30.75
C ARG A 84 1.78 -7.53 31.83
N LYS A 85 0.51 -7.68 31.45
CA LYS A 85 -0.60 -7.99 32.39
C LYS A 85 -0.63 -9.46 32.82
N GLY A 86 -0.07 -10.36 32.01
CA GLY A 86 -0.03 -11.81 32.27
C GLY A 86 1.12 -12.29 33.16
N SER A 87 2.04 -11.41 33.59
CA SER A 87 3.06 -11.78 34.59
C SER A 87 2.44 -11.84 35.98
N PRO A 88 2.31 -13.02 36.60
CA PRO A 88 1.75 -13.14 37.95
C PRO A 88 2.71 -12.54 38.96
N HIS A 89 2.11 -11.88 39.96
CA HIS A 89 2.75 -11.62 41.23
C HIS A 89 3.19 -12.98 41.83
N ASP A 90 4.49 -13.24 41.86
CA ASP A 90 5.10 -14.26 42.74
C ASP A 90 4.81 -13.91 44.21
#